data_AF-A0A453LPE2-F1
#
_entry.id   AF-A0A453LPE2-F1
#
_cell.length_a   1.000
_cell.length_b   1.000
_cell.length_c   1.000
_cell.angle_alpha   90.00
_cell.angle_beta   90.00
_cell.angle_gamma   90.00
#
_symmetry.space_group_name_H-M   'P 1'
#
loop_
_entity.id
_entity.type
_entity.pdbx_description
1 polymer ?
#
loop_
_entity_poly.entity_id
_entity_poly.type
_entity_poly.pdbx_seq_one_letter_code
_entity_poly.pdbx_strand_id
1 'polypeptide(L)'
;AQQQRLLDLAAELEEERRLRRAAEESLASSETRLGRLKAFAQDALRKRDDLKAESAASSRALQALQAEAATASSMLSSGLERISAKASPSTPPAPLPTSGKYSAGLPALAYGVLKRANDIVDDLLAQIDAAGRDRDRARQDMDQRNYQIAIEVSELEAAVASRAAESESLSRSLSDREAEISALRDEVASLEAKMDAQRPVLAEQIGCASRLYDELRQVVMLVDADAATALPDSVFVWKETDVEESLKVSLEGTRMAYDIAAMALQKVGVWRDKGKSKVTELEERVEELTREKEHIGVLLRSALQANTTEVLKVAEDGLREAGIEIGLNGHRDHRPGSTEKDEVYTLAGALENSMKESQIKIIELQHLVEAQR
;
A
#
# COMPACT_ATOMS: atom_id res chain seq x y z
N ALA A 1 -3.59 -20.49 6.54
CA ALA A 1 -3.85 -19.46 5.51
C ALA A 1 -4.47 -18.20 6.12
N GLN A 2 -5.71 -18.22 6.66
CA GLN A 2 -6.29 -17.04 7.31
C GLN A 2 -5.52 -16.59 8.56
N GLN A 3 -5.05 -17.54 9.38
CA GLN A 3 -4.18 -17.22 10.52
C GLN A 3 -2.84 -16.60 10.10
N GLN A 4 -2.29 -16.98 8.95
CA GLN A 4 -1.04 -16.38 8.45
C GLN A 4 -1.27 -14.92 8.06
N ARG A 5 -2.32 -14.65 7.28
CA ARG A 5 -2.69 -13.28 6.87
C ARG A 5 -3.02 -12.37 8.04
N LEU A 6 -3.70 -12.90 9.06
CA LEU A 6 -3.96 -12.13 10.28
C LEU A 6 -2.66 -11.80 11.04
N LEU A 7 -1.65 -12.67 10.98
CA LEU A 7 -0.33 -12.38 11.54
C LEU A 7 0.44 -11.37 10.69
N ASP A 8 0.35 -11.46 9.37
CA ASP A 8 1.01 -10.53 8.44
C ASP A 8 0.40 -9.13 8.51
N LEU A 9 -0.93 -9.01 8.50
CA LEU A 9 -1.64 -7.74 8.74
C LEU A 9 -1.38 -7.18 10.15
N ALA A 10 -1.24 -8.03 11.16
CA ALA A 10 -0.85 -7.58 12.49
C ALA A 10 0.58 -7.02 12.48
N ALA A 11 1.50 -7.65 11.75
CA ALA A 11 2.87 -7.17 11.59
C ALA A 11 2.95 -5.84 10.82
N GLU A 12 2.18 -5.69 9.74
CA GLU A 12 2.09 -4.43 8.98
C GLU A 12 1.48 -3.30 9.81
N LEU A 13 0.43 -3.58 10.59
CA LEU A 13 -0.18 -2.61 11.51
C LEU A 13 0.80 -2.23 12.62
N GLU A 14 1.57 -3.18 13.14
CA GLU A 14 2.61 -2.89 14.13
C GLU A 14 3.72 -2.03 13.54
N GLU A 15 4.13 -2.27 12.29
CA GLU A 15 5.14 -1.48 11.60
C GLU A 15 4.62 -0.08 11.24
N GLU A 16 3.38 0.07 10.78
CA GLU A 16 2.74 1.39 10.58
C GLU A 16 2.68 2.17 11.90
N ARG A 17 2.25 1.51 12.99
CA ARG A 17 2.24 2.13 14.33
C ARG A 17 3.64 2.49 14.81
N ARG A 18 4.67 1.73 14.41
CA ARG A 18 6.06 2.02 14.75
C ARG A 18 6.57 3.23 13.97
N LEU A 19 6.29 3.30 12.67
CA LEU A 19 6.63 4.43 11.80
C LEU A 19 5.89 5.70 12.22
N ARG A 20 4.61 5.59 12.58
CA ARG A 20 3.81 6.70 13.08
C ARG A 20 4.37 7.26 14.40
N ARG A 21 4.72 6.38 15.35
CA ARG A 21 5.39 6.79 16.59
C ARG A 21 6.73 7.47 16.32
N ALA A 22 7.54 6.94 15.41
CA ALA A 22 8.81 7.58 15.03
C ALA A 22 8.62 8.96 14.37
N ALA A 23 7.56 9.13 13.56
CA ALA A 23 7.20 10.41 12.97
C ALA A 23 6.72 11.42 14.03
N GLU A 24 5.88 10.99 14.97
CA GLU A 24 5.40 11.80 16.10
C GLU A 24 6.56 12.21 17.02
N GLU A 25 7.50 11.32 17.31
CA GLU A 25 8.73 11.61 18.07
C GLU A 25 9.63 12.62 17.34
N SER A 26 9.78 12.47 16.02
CA SER A 26 10.53 13.42 15.18
C SER A 26 9.88 14.80 15.17
N LEU A 27 8.55 14.86 15.08
CA LEU A 27 7.78 16.11 15.15
C LEU A 27 7.95 16.78 16.52
N ALA A 28 7.78 16.03 17.62
CA ALA A 28 7.97 16.55 18.98
C ALA A 28 9.40 17.07 19.22
N SER A 29 10.41 16.37 18.67
CA SER A 29 11.81 16.80 18.70
C SER A 29 12.03 18.10 17.93
N SER A 30 11.41 18.23 16.75
CA SER A 30 11.44 19.45 15.93
C SER A 30 10.77 20.63 16.62
N GLU A 31 9.57 20.44 17.19
CA GLU A 31 8.86 21.47 17.95
C GLU A 31 9.67 21.95 19.16
N THR A 32 10.35 21.03 19.86
CA THR A 32 11.25 21.37 20.97
C THR A 32 12.46 22.17 20.51
N ARG A 33 13.04 21.86 19.35
CA ARG A 33 14.13 22.66 18.74
C ARG A 33 13.63 24.06 18.34
N LEU A 34 12.42 24.14 17.77
CA LEU A 34 11.81 25.41 17.36
C LEU A 34 11.49 26.29 18.58
N GLY A 35 11.00 25.70 19.68
CA GLY A 35 10.82 26.39 20.96
C GLY A 35 12.12 26.98 21.51
N ARG A 36 13.21 26.20 21.48
CA ARG A 36 14.55 26.68 21.89
C ARG A 36 15.06 27.80 20.98
N LEU A 37 14.87 27.69 19.67
CA LEU A 37 15.26 28.73 18.72
C LEU A 37 14.48 30.03 18.93
N LYS A 38 13.17 29.94 19.21
CA LYS A 38 12.34 31.11 19.55
C LYS A 38 12.81 31.79 20.82
N ALA A 39 13.11 31.02 21.87
CA ALA A 39 13.64 31.57 23.12
C ALA A 39 15.00 32.26 22.89
N PHE A 40 15.91 31.60 22.16
CA PHE A 40 17.20 32.18 21.80
C PHE A 40 17.06 33.48 20.98
N ALA A 41 16.15 33.51 20.00
CA ALA A 41 15.89 34.71 19.21
C ALA A 41 15.34 35.87 20.07
N GLN A 42 14.45 35.57 21.02
CA GLN A 42 13.94 36.58 21.96
C GLN A 42 15.04 37.12 22.87
N ASP A 43 15.92 36.27 23.37
CA ASP A 43 17.04 36.71 24.21
C ASP A 43 18.08 37.51 23.42
N ALA A 44 18.34 37.16 22.16
CA ALA A 44 19.18 37.94 21.27
C ALA A 44 18.60 39.34 20.99
N LEU A 45 17.28 39.44 20.80
CA LEU A 45 16.58 40.72 20.64
C LEU A 45 16.66 41.57 21.90
N ARG A 46 16.45 40.99 23.09
CA ARG A 46 16.60 41.69 24.37
C ARG A 46 18.01 42.25 24.54
N LYS A 47 19.04 41.43 24.35
CA LYS A 47 20.44 41.86 24.43
C LYS A 47 20.77 42.99 23.46
N ARG A 48 20.23 42.94 22.23
CA ARG A 48 20.38 44.02 21.25
C ARG A 48 19.76 45.32 21.76
N ASP A 49 18.56 45.25 22.34
CA ASP A 49 17.84 46.42 22.83
C ASP A 49 18.54 47.02 24.06
N ASP A 50 19.09 46.19 24.95
CA ASP A 50 19.92 46.61 26.09
C ASP A 50 21.20 47.32 25.62
N LEU A 51 21.95 46.73 24.69
CA LEU A 51 23.15 47.34 24.10
C LEU A 51 22.84 48.68 23.41
N LYS A 52 21.68 48.77 22.77
CA LYS A 52 21.22 50.01 22.13
C LYS A 52 20.91 51.09 23.17
N ALA A 53 20.31 50.72 24.31
CA ALA A 53 20.07 51.63 25.42
C ALA A 53 21.38 52.10 26.07
N GLU A 54 22.34 51.21 26.30
CA GLU A 54 23.67 51.52 26.84
C GLU A 54 24.47 52.44 25.91
N SER A 55 24.40 52.19 24.59
CA SER A 55 25.02 53.05 23.58
C SER A 55 24.42 54.46 23.59
N ALA A 56 23.08 54.57 23.68
CA ALA A 56 22.41 55.86 23.80
C ALA A 56 22.78 56.60 25.10
N ALA A 57 22.89 55.89 26.22
CA ALA A 57 23.33 56.46 27.49
C ALA A 57 24.79 56.95 27.42
N SER A 58 25.68 56.14 26.84
CA SER A 58 27.10 56.50 26.63
C SER A 58 27.25 57.72 25.72
N SER A 59 26.44 57.81 24.65
CA SER A 59 26.42 58.98 23.76
C SER A 59 26.01 60.25 24.50
N ARG A 60 24.99 60.20 25.38
CA ARG A 60 24.60 61.34 26.22
C ARG A 60 25.69 61.73 27.20
N ALA A 61 26.34 60.76 27.84
CA ALA A 61 27.46 61.02 28.75
C ALA A 61 28.64 61.69 28.02
N LEU A 62 28.97 61.24 26.80
CA LEU A 62 29.99 61.86 25.97
C LEU A 62 29.64 63.32 25.63
N GLN A 63 28.38 63.60 25.26
CA GLN A 63 27.92 64.96 24.97
C GLN A 63 28.03 65.87 26.21
N ALA A 64 27.70 65.36 27.40
CA ALA A 64 27.85 66.10 28.64
C ALA A 64 29.33 66.43 28.94
N LEU A 65 30.22 65.44 28.82
CA LEU A 65 31.66 65.65 29.00
C LEU A 65 32.25 66.63 27.98
N GLN A 66 31.80 66.59 26.72
CA GLN A 66 32.20 67.56 25.70
C GLN A 66 31.74 68.99 26.04
N ALA A 67 30.53 69.15 26.58
CA ALA A 67 30.03 70.44 27.03
C ALA A 67 30.82 70.98 28.24
N GLU A 68 31.17 70.12 29.20
CA GLU A 68 32.03 70.47 30.33
C GLU A 68 33.44 70.86 29.87
N ALA A 69 34.03 70.10 28.95
CA ALA A 69 35.35 70.39 28.39
C ALA A 69 35.37 71.71 27.60
N ALA A 70 34.33 72.00 26.81
CA ALA A 70 34.20 73.27 26.10
C ALA A 70 34.06 74.44 27.08
N THR A 71 33.31 74.26 28.16
CA THR A 71 33.16 75.27 29.22
C THR A 71 34.49 75.52 29.94
N ALA A 72 35.21 74.46 30.32
CA ALA A 72 36.53 74.57 30.95
C ALA A 72 37.54 75.25 30.03
N SER A 73 37.55 74.90 28.74
CA SER A 73 38.41 75.54 27.73
C SER A 73 38.11 77.03 27.60
N SER A 74 36.83 77.43 27.56
CA SER A 74 36.43 78.84 27.54
C SER A 74 36.88 79.60 28.80
N MET A 75 36.73 79.00 29.99
CA MET A 75 37.20 79.58 31.24
C MET A 75 38.73 79.73 31.28
N LEU A 76 39.47 78.73 30.79
CA LEU A 76 40.93 78.77 30.70
C LEU A 76 41.41 79.83 29.73
N SER A 77 40.82 79.93 28.54
CA SER A 77 41.14 80.97 27.56
C SER A 77 40.88 82.37 28.12
N SER A 78 39.74 82.59 28.80
CA SER A 78 39.44 83.87 29.47
C SER A 78 40.40 84.16 30.64
N GLY A 79 40.79 83.14 31.42
CA GLY A 79 41.81 83.25 32.45
C GLY A 79 43.18 83.63 31.89
N LEU A 80 43.58 82.99 30.78
CA LEU A 80 44.82 83.28 30.06
C LEU A 80 44.82 84.69 29.47
N GLU A 81 43.70 85.16 28.89
CA GLU A 81 43.56 86.54 28.42
C GLU A 81 43.69 87.55 29.56
N ARG A 82 43.12 87.27 30.74
CA ARG A 82 43.26 88.12 31.93
C ARG A 82 44.70 88.15 32.47
N ILE A 83 45.40 87.02 32.44
CA ILE A 83 46.82 86.93 32.82
C ILE A 83 47.68 87.65 31.78
N SER A 84 47.40 87.47 30.49
CA SER A 84 48.07 88.14 29.37
C SER A 84 47.88 89.66 29.42
N ALA A 85 46.68 90.13 29.78
CA ALA A 85 46.40 91.54 30.01
C ALA A 85 47.16 92.11 31.23
N LYS A 86 47.39 91.31 32.28
CA LYS A 86 48.24 91.68 33.42
C LYS A 86 49.74 91.55 33.14
N ALA A 87 50.12 90.73 32.16
CA ALA A 87 51.49 90.51 31.71
C ALA A 87 51.90 91.41 30.52
N SER A 88 50.99 92.26 30.03
CA SER A 88 51.34 93.35 29.11
C SER A 88 52.13 94.43 29.86
N PRO A 89 53.34 94.78 29.40
CA PRO A 89 54.25 95.63 30.17
C PRO A 89 53.86 97.09 30.02
N SER A 90 53.55 97.75 31.14
CA SER A 90 53.62 99.20 31.24
C SER A 90 54.35 99.65 32.50
N THR A 91 55.48 99.01 32.83
CA THR A 91 56.53 99.53 33.76
C THR A 91 57.75 98.58 33.77
N PRO A 92 58.98 99.06 34.06
CA PRO A 92 60.23 98.33 33.82
C PRO A 92 60.47 97.20 34.85
N PRO A 93 61.35 96.22 34.57
CA PRO A 93 61.52 95.04 35.40
C PRO A 93 62.18 95.39 36.74
N ALA A 94 61.60 94.91 37.84
CA ALA A 94 62.20 94.99 39.16
C ALA A 94 63.43 94.05 39.25
N PRO A 95 64.50 94.42 39.98
CA PRO A 95 65.70 93.60 40.08
C PRO A 95 65.46 92.37 40.97
N LEU A 96 66.09 91.26 40.58
CA LEU A 96 66.10 89.99 41.31
C LEU A 96 66.81 90.14 42.67
N PRO A 97 66.34 89.46 43.73
CA PRO A 97 66.92 89.57 45.06
C PRO A 97 68.25 88.80 45.14
N THR A 98 69.34 89.51 45.44
CA THR A 98 70.61 88.89 45.83
C THR A 98 70.68 88.81 47.35
N SER A 99 70.63 87.60 47.93
CA SER A 99 70.95 87.41 49.36
C SER A 99 72.44 87.09 49.52
N GLY A 100 73.19 88.03 50.08
CA GLY A 100 74.54 87.80 50.56
C GLY A 100 74.53 87.07 51.90
N LYS A 101 75.65 86.36 52.15
CA LYS A 101 76.04 85.61 53.36
C LYS A 101 75.68 84.12 53.29
N TYR A 102 76.48 83.33 52.55
CA TYR A 102 77.31 82.23 53.05
C TYR A 102 78.36 81.89 51.98
N SER A 103 79.57 81.58 52.43
CA SER A 103 80.81 81.53 51.66
C SER A 103 80.96 80.28 50.79
N ALA A 104 80.66 80.41 49.51
CA ALA A 104 81.48 79.93 48.41
C ALA A 104 81.09 80.78 47.19
N GLY A 105 82.03 81.51 46.58
CA GLY A 105 81.72 82.54 45.57
C GLY A 105 80.96 82.01 44.34
N LEU A 106 80.63 82.90 43.40
CA LEU A 106 80.00 82.56 42.11
C LEU A 106 80.48 81.23 41.46
N PRO A 107 81.79 80.88 41.48
CA PRO A 107 82.26 79.60 40.93
C PRO A 107 81.68 78.33 41.55
N ALA A 108 81.40 78.30 42.86
CA ALA A 108 80.82 77.12 43.52
C ALA A 108 79.34 76.94 43.20
N LEU A 109 78.59 78.05 43.08
CA LEU A 109 77.22 78.04 42.59
C LEU A 109 77.16 77.56 41.14
N ALA A 110 78.06 78.07 40.28
CA ALA A 110 78.17 77.62 38.89
C ALA A 110 78.47 76.10 38.80
N TYR A 111 79.40 75.59 39.60
CA TYR A 111 79.70 74.16 39.68
C TYR A 111 78.51 73.32 40.16
N GLY A 112 77.79 73.77 41.20
CA GLY A 112 76.62 73.06 41.72
C GLY A 112 75.45 73.02 40.72
N VAL A 113 75.23 74.11 39.98
CA VAL A 113 74.24 74.17 38.90
C VAL A 113 74.64 73.26 37.74
N LEU A 114 75.91 73.29 37.30
CA LEU A 114 76.43 72.41 36.25
C LEU A 114 76.34 70.94 36.63
N LYS A 115 76.71 70.59 37.87
CA LYS A 115 76.62 69.21 38.38
C LYS A 115 75.18 68.72 38.39
N ARG A 116 74.25 69.50 38.95
CA ARG A 116 72.82 69.14 38.95
C ARG A 116 72.26 69.04 37.53
N ALA A 117 72.66 69.92 36.62
CA ALA A 117 72.25 69.84 35.22
C ALA A 117 72.75 68.55 34.55
N ASN A 118 74.00 68.14 34.80
CA ASN A 118 74.52 66.85 34.34
C ASN A 118 73.79 65.67 34.98
N ASP A 119 73.58 65.67 36.30
CA ASP A 119 72.85 64.60 37.00
C ASP A 119 71.42 64.45 36.42
N ILE A 120 70.75 65.57 36.10
CA ILE A 120 69.43 65.56 35.43
C ILE A 120 69.51 64.98 34.02
N VAL A 121 70.53 65.36 33.23
CA VAL A 121 70.72 64.82 31.89
C VAL A 121 70.96 63.31 31.95
N ASP A 122 71.79 62.84 32.88
CA ASP A 122 72.05 61.42 33.10
C ASP A 122 70.79 60.66 33.52
N ASP A 123 69.98 61.23 34.42
CA ASP A 123 68.67 60.67 34.81
C ASP A 123 67.70 60.61 33.62
N LEU A 124 67.65 61.65 32.79
CA LEU A 124 66.80 61.68 31.59
C LEU A 124 67.26 60.65 30.55
N LEU A 125 68.57 60.49 30.34
CA LEU A 125 69.12 59.45 29.47
C LEU A 125 68.76 58.05 29.99
N ALA A 126 68.90 57.82 31.29
CA ALA A 126 68.52 56.55 31.92
C ALA A 126 67.02 56.25 31.77
N GLN A 127 66.15 57.26 31.88
CA GLN A 127 64.71 57.12 31.63
C GLN A 127 64.40 56.84 30.16
N ILE A 128 65.07 57.50 29.22
CA ILE A 128 64.93 57.24 27.78
C ILE A 128 65.32 55.79 27.45
N ASP A 129 66.43 55.31 28.01
CA ASP A 129 66.89 53.93 27.81
C ASP A 129 65.94 52.90 28.44
N ALA A 130 65.40 53.18 29.63
CA ALA A 130 64.37 52.35 30.25
C ALA A 130 63.09 52.29 29.39
N ALA A 131 62.58 53.45 28.96
CA ALA A 131 61.42 53.53 28.08
C ALA A 131 61.66 52.88 26.70
N GLY A 132 62.89 52.94 26.19
CA GLY A 132 63.33 52.22 24.99
C GLY A 132 63.17 50.70 25.18
N ARG A 133 63.74 50.16 26.26
CA ARG A 133 63.65 48.73 26.58
C ARG A 133 62.21 48.25 26.79
N ASP A 134 61.37 49.03 27.48
CA ASP A 134 59.98 48.65 27.71
C ASP A 134 59.16 48.63 26.41
N ARG A 135 59.39 49.60 25.53
CA ARG A 135 58.78 49.64 24.19
C ARG A 135 59.23 48.46 23.33
N ASP A 136 60.51 48.10 23.36
CA ASP A 136 61.02 46.98 22.58
C ASP A 136 60.50 45.63 23.11
N ARG A 137 60.35 45.48 24.43
CA ARG A 137 59.66 44.32 25.03
C ARG A 137 58.20 44.25 24.58
N ALA A 138 57.47 45.36 24.66
CA ALA A 138 56.06 45.40 24.22
C ALA A 138 55.91 45.06 22.73
N ARG A 139 56.86 45.46 21.88
CA ARG A 139 56.91 45.06 20.47
C ARG A 139 57.16 43.56 20.30
N GLN A 140 58.12 42.99 21.02
CA GLN A 140 58.40 41.55 20.98
C GLN A 140 57.19 40.72 21.44
N ASP A 141 56.53 41.12 22.51
CA ASP A 141 55.32 40.45 23.00
C ASP A 141 54.18 40.52 21.97
N MET A 142 54.02 41.67 21.31
CA MET A 142 53.05 41.85 20.24
C MET A 142 53.39 40.99 19.02
N ASP A 143 54.66 40.92 18.62
CA ASP A 143 55.09 40.11 17.49
C ASP A 143 54.86 38.61 17.77
N GLN A 144 55.18 38.14 18.98
CA GLN A 144 54.88 36.77 19.41
C GLN A 144 53.39 36.46 19.35
N ARG A 145 52.53 37.35 19.85
CA ARG A 145 51.07 37.20 19.76
C ARG A 145 50.60 37.22 18.31
N ASN A 146 51.15 38.07 17.45
CA ASN A 146 50.81 38.12 16.03
C ASN A 146 51.17 36.81 15.32
N TYR A 147 52.32 36.20 15.62
CA TYR A 147 52.67 34.87 15.10
C TYR A 147 51.71 33.79 15.58
N GLN A 148 51.36 33.80 16.86
CA GLN A 148 50.40 32.84 17.42
C GLN A 148 49.02 32.95 16.74
N ILE A 149 48.51 34.17 16.58
CA ILE A 149 47.25 34.43 15.87
C ILE A 149 47.34 33.92 14.43
N ALA A 150 48.46 34.12 13.74
CA ALA A 150 48.61 33.66 12.35
C ALA A 150 48.55 32.13 12.23
N ILE A 151 49.12 31.41 13.20
CA ILE A 151 49.04 29.94 13.27
C ILE A 151 47.60 29.50 13.51
N GLU A 152 46.93 30.08 14.52
CA GLU A 152 45.54 29.75 14.85
C GLU A 152 44.60 30.03 13.67
N VAL A 153 44.77 31.15 12.98
CA VAL A 153 43.99 31.47 11.76
C VAL A 153 44.25 30.44 10.66
N SER A 154 45.50 30.05 10.43
CA SER A 154 45.84 29.04 9.41
C SER A 154 45.22 27.68 9.72
N GLU A 155 45.21 27.26 10.98
CA GLU A 155 44.57 26.02 11.42
C GLU A 155 43.05 26.08 11.26
N LEU A 156 42.43 27.20 11.62
CA LEU A 156 41.00 27.41 11.43
C LEU A 156 40.61 27.42 9.94
N GLU A 157 41.40 28.08 9.10
CA GLU A 157 41.18 28.09 7.65
C GLU A 157 41.26 26.68 7.05
N ALA A 158 42.25 25.88 7.46
CA ALA A 158 42.37 24.49 7.05
C ALA A 158 41.17 23.63 7.51
N ALA A 159 40.72 23.81 8.75
CA ALA A 159 39.55 23.11 9.28
C ALA A 159 38.26 23.49 8.55
N VAL A 160 38.08 24.78 8.23
CA VAL A 160 36.95 25.29 7.44
C VAL A 160 36.98 24.70 6.02
N ALA A 161 38.14 24.68 5.36
CA ALA A 161 38.29 24.09 4.03
C ALA A 161 37.95 22.59 4.03
N SER A 162 38.41 21.83 5.02
CA SER A 162 38.07 20.39 5.16
C SER A 162 36.56 20.19 5.32
N ARG A 163 35.92 20.95 6.23
CA ARG A 163 34.48 20.86 6.45
C ARG A 163 33.67 21.28 5.22
N ALA A 164 34.14 22.26 4.45
CA ALA A 164 33.50 22.67 3.20
C ALA A 164 33.53 21.54 2.16
N ALA A 165 34.67 20.84 2.01
CA ALA A 165 34.81 19.70 1.12
C ALA A 165 33.90 18.52 1.55
N GLU A 166 33.83 18.22 2.84
CA GLU A 166 32.91 17.21 3.39
C GLU A 166 31.45 17.56 3.11
N SER A 167 31.06 18.83 3.34
CA SER A 167 29.70 19.31 3.07
C SER A 167 29.33 19.16 1.60
N GLU A 168 30.26 19.45 0.69
CA GLU A 168 30.02 19.31 -0.74
C GLU A 168 29.89 17.84 -1.17
N SER A 169 30.73 16.96 -0.61
CA SER A 169 30.64 15.51 -0.82
C SER A 169 29.30 14.94 -0.33
N LEU A 170 28.89 15.31 0.89
CA LEU A 170 27.59 14.92 1.44
C LEU A 170 26.44 15.48 0.61
N SER A 171 26.53 16.71 0.13
CA SER A 171 25.52 17.31 -0.76
C SER A 171 25.38 16.54 -2.08
N ARG A 172 26.49 16.10 -2.68
CA ARG A 172 26.46 15.27 -3.89
C ARG A 172 25.81 13.91 -3.60
N SER A 173 26.22 13.24 -2.54
CA SER A 173 25.65 11.94 -2.16
C SER A 173 24.16 12.03 -1.83
N LEU A 174 23.70 13.11 -1.21
CA LEU A 174 22.27 13.35 -0.97
C LEU A 174 21.51 13.53 -2.28
N SER A 175 22.03 14.32 -3.21
CA SER A 175 21.43 14.48 -4.53
C SER A 175 21.31 13.15 -5.29
N ASP A 176 22.34 12.29 -5.22
CA ASP A 176 22.31 10.97 -5.86
C ASP A 176 21.23 10.08 -5.22
N ARG A 177 21.12 10.10 -3.89
CA ARG A 177 20.07 9.36 -3.16
C ARG A 177 18.67 9.90 -3.44
N GLU A 178 18.51 11.21 -3.58
CA GLU A 178 17.24 11.82 -3.96
C GLU A 178 16.80 11.38 -5.37
N ALA A 179 17.75 11.28 -6.31
CA ALA A 179 17.48 10.75 -7.65
C ALA A 179 17.07 9.26 -7.61
N GLU A 180 17.77 8.43 -6.83
CA GLU A 180 17.42 7.01 -6.64
C GLU A 180 16.04 6.83 -6.00
N ILE A 181 15.72 7.63 -4.97
CA ILE A 181 14.40 7.64 -4.34
C ILE A 181 13.32 8.05 -5.35
N SER A 182 13.59 9.02 -6.22
CA SER A 182 12.64 9.41 -7.27
C SER A 182 12.39 8.25 -8.24
N ALA A 183 13.44 7.57 -8.70
CA ALA A 183 13.30 6.43 -9.61
C ALA A 183 12.52 5.27 -8.98
N LEU A 184 12.78 4.95 -7.70
CA LEU A 184 12.04 3.93 -6.97
C LEU A 184 10.57 4.31 -6.77
N ARG A 185 10.26 5.59 -6.53
CA ARG A 185 8.87 6.07 -6.46
C ARG A 185 8.13 5.89 -7.78
N ASP A 186 8.79 6.19 -8.90
CA ASP A 186 8.22 6.00 -10.23
C ASP A 186 7.97 4.51 -10.53
N GLU A 187 8.89 3.63 -10.11
CA GLU A 187 8.73 2.18 -10.25
C GLU A 187 7.56 1.65 -9.41
N VAL A 188 7.45 2.07 -8.15
CA VAL A 188 6.31 1.73 -7.27
C VAL A 188 4.99 2.19 -7.89
N ALA A 189 4.91 3.43 -8.38
CA ALA A 189 3.71 3.95 -9.02
C ALA A 189 3.33 3.14 -10.29
N SER A 190 4.32 2.70 -11.07
CA SER A 190 4.10 1.81 -12.22
C SER A 190 3.59 0.43 -11.80
N LEU A 191 4.12 -0.15 -10.72
CA LEU A 191 3.66 -1.45 -10.20
C LEU A 191 2.25 -1.36 -9.62
N GLU A 192 1.94 -0.29 -8.89
CA GLU A 192 0.58 0.02 -8.40
C GLU A 192 -0.41 0.12 -9.56
N ALA A 193 -0.07 0.87 -10.62
CA ALA A 193 -0.91 0.99 -11.81
C ALA A 193 -1.15 -0.36 -12.50
N LYS A 194 -0.15 -1.25 -12.55
CA LYS A 194 -0.30 -2.61 -13.08
C LYS A 194 -1.20 -3.47 -12.19
N MET A 195 -1.08 -3.37 -10.87
CA MET A 195 -1.97 -4.05 -9.93
C MET A 195 -3.42 -3.57 -10.07
N ASP A 196 -3.62 -2.26 -10.16
CA ASP A 196 -4.92 -1.63 -10.36
C ASP A 196 -5.59 -2.13 -11.65
N ALA A 197 -4.81 -2.25 -12.74
CA ALA A 197 -5.29 -2.80 -14.01
C ALA A 197 -5.68 -4.28 -13.93
N GLN A 198 -5.10 -5.06 -13.00
CA GLN A 198 -5.43 -6.48 -12.80
C GLN A 198 -6.65 -6.72 -11.90
N ARG A 199 -7.01 -5.76 -11.03
CA ARG A 199 -8.20 -5.87 -10.15
C ARG A 199 -9.49 -6.23 -10.88
N PRO A 200 -9.88 -5.59 -12.01
CA PRO A 200 -11.11 -5.94 -12.72
C PRO A 200 -11.06 -7.35 -13.32
N VAL A 201 -9.91 -7.77 -13.85
CA VAL A 201 -9.74 -9.13 -14.41
C VAL A 201 -9.96 -10.19 -13.34
N LEU A 202 -9.43 -9.96 -12.13
CA LEU A 202 -9.61 -10.88 -11.02
C LEU A 202 -11.07 -10.93 -10.53
N ALA A 203 -11.74 -9.77 -10.47
CA ALA A 203 -13.17 -9.71 -10.14
C ALA A 203 -14.02 -10.48 -11.15
N GLU A 204 -13.73 -10.33 -12.46
CA GLU A 204 -14.39 -11.10 -13.52
C GLU A 204 -14.14 -12.60 -13.39
N GLN A 205 -12.91 -13.03 -13.11
CA GLN A 205 -12.57 -14.45 -12.92
C GLN A 205 -13.34 -15.08 -11.75
N ILE A 206 -13.42 -14.40 -10.61
CA ILE A 206 -14.19 -14.87 -9.45
C ILE A 206 -15.67 -14.98 -9.81
N GLY A 207 -16.21 -13.98 -10.51
CA GLY A 207 -17.59 -14.02 -11.00
C GLY A 207 -17.86 -15.18 -11.96
N CYS A 208 -16.93 -15.46 -12.88
CA CYS A 208 -17.02 -16.60 -13.80
C CYS A 208 -16.96 -17.94 -13.05
N ALA A 209 -16.03 -18.10 -12.10
CA ALA A 209 -15.92 -19.32 -11.29
C ALA A 209 -17.20 -19.58 -10.49
N SER A 210 -17.79 -18.53 -9.90
CA SER A 210 -19.08 -18.63 -9.20
C SER A 210 -20.20 -19.12 -10.12
N ARG A 211 -20.36 -18.49 -11.29
CA ARG A 211 -21.42 -18.88 -12.24
C ARG A 211 -21.24 -20.33 -12.69
N LEU A 212 -20.03 -20.73 -13.04
CA LEU A 212 -19.74 -22.11 -13.44
C LEU A 212 -20.05 -23.10 -12.32
N TYR A 213 -19.69 -22.78 -11.08
CA TYR A 213 -20.00 -23.61 -9.92
C TYR A 213 -21.52 -23.80 -9.76
N ASP A 214 -22.28 -22.71 -9.81
CA ASP A 214 -23.74 -22.73 -9.64
C ASP A 214 -24.45 -23.49 -10.78
N GLU A 215 -24.02 -23.27 -12.02
CA GLU A 215 -24.54 -24.00 -13.20
C GLU A 215 -24.24 -25.49 -13.12
N LEU A 216 -23.02 -25.88 -12.77
CA LEU A 216 -22.65 -27.30 -12.64
C LEU A 216 -23.37 -27.97 -11.46
N ARG A 217 -23.57 -27.26 -10.35
CA ARG A 217 -24.39 -27.76 -9.23
C ARG A 217 -25.83 -28.02 -9.67
N GLN A 218 -26.43 -27.16 -10.49
CA GLN A 218 -27.76 -27.41 -11.07
C GLN A 218 -27.77 -28.66 -11.96
N VAL A 219 -26.74 -28.90 -12.76
CA VAL A 219 -26.62 -30.14 -13.55
C VAL A 219 -26.59 -31.36 -12.64
N VAL A 220 -25.83 -31.34 -11.55
CA VAL A 220 -25.83 -32.43 -10.57
C VAL A 220 -27.21 -32.58 -9.93
N MET A 221 -27.89 -31.49 -9.55
CA MET A 221 -29.25 -31.54 -8.98
C MET A 221 -30.25 -32.27 -9.88
N LEU A 222 -30.18 -32.07 -11.19
CA LEU A 222 -31.09 -32.71 -12.15
C LEU A 222 -30.88 -34.23 -12.25
N VAL A 223 -29.67 -34.70 -11.97
CA VAL A 223 -29.28 -36.11 -12.13
C VAL A 223 -29.33 -36.86 -10.80
N ASP A 224 -28.92 -36.21 -9.72
CA ASP A 224 -28.78 -36.76 -8.38
C ASP A 224 -28.93 -35.63 -7.34
N ALA A 225 -30.17 -35.40 -6.92
CA ALA A 225 -30.52 -34.33 -5.98
C ALA A 225 -29.82 -34.48 -4.62
N ASP A 226 -29.67 -35.72 -4.13
CA ASP A 226 -29.02 -36.00 -2.85
C ASP A 226 -27.53 -35.61 -2.91
N ALA A 227 -26.84 -35.96 -4.00
CA ALA A 227 -25.44 -35.57 -4.19
C ALA A 227 -25.25 -34.05 -4.27
N ALA A 228 -26.19 -33.33 -4.88
CA ALA A 228 -26.06 -31.88 -5.03
C ALA A 228 -26.41 -31.07 -3.77
N THR A 229 -27.26 -31.61 -2.88
CA THR A 229 -27.49 -31.00 -1.55
C THR A 229 -26.29 -31.16 -0.60
N ALA A 230 -25.43 -32.16 -0.83
CA ALA A 230 -24.19 -32.35 -0.08
C ALA A 230 -23.06 -31.40 -0.52
N LEU A 231 -23.23 -30.71 -1.65
CA LEU A 231 -22.26 -29.73 -2.13
C LEU A 231 -22.38 -28.40 -1.36
N PRO A 232 -21.24 -27.74 -1.07
CA PRO A 232 -21.24 -26.42 -0.46
C PRO A 232 -22.06 -25.40 -1.26
N ASP A 233 -22.57 -24.37 -0.58
CA ASP A 233 -23.09 -23.20 -1.29
C ASP A 233 -21.93 -22.36 -1.84
N SER A 234 -22.19 -21.68 -2.96
CA SER A 234 -21.24 -20.73 -3.57
C SER A 234 -20.94 -19.59 -2.60
N VAL A 235 -19.66 -19.43 -2.23
CA VAL A 235 -19.15 -18.32 -1.40
C VAL A 235 -17.99 -17.64 -2.14
N PHE A 236 -18.21 -17.28 -3.40
CA PHE A 236 -17.21 -16.61 -4.23
C PHE A 236 -17.52 -15.12 -4.29
N VAL A 237 -16.96 -14.35 -3.35
CA VAL A 237 -17.15 -12.90 -3.30
C VAL A 237 -15.80 -12.22 -3.44
N TRP A 238 -15.68 -11.37 -4.45
CA TRP A 238 -14.52 -10.50 -4.60
C TRP A 238 -14.53 -9.42 -3.52
N LYS A 239 -13.35 -9.13 -2.95
CA LYS A 239 -13.14 -8.05 -1.99
C LYS A 239 -12.12 -7.06 -2.55
N GLU A 240 -12.60 -5.86 -2.86
CA GLU A 240 -11.83 -4.81 -3.53
C GLU A 240 -10.51 -4.43 -2.85
N THR A 241 -10.45 -4.58 -1.53
CA THR A 241 -9.35 -4.08 -0.71
C THR A 241 -8.19 -5.07 -0.53
N ASP A 242 -8.37 -6.36 -0.83
CA ASP A 242 -7.34 -7.38 -0.61
C ASP A 242 -7.18 -8.25 -1.87
N VAL A 243 -6.17 -7.91 -2.69
CA VAL A 243 -5.86 -8.61 -3.94
C VAL A 243 -5.34 -10.02 -3.66
N GLU A 244 -4.62 -10.23 -2.56
CA GLU A 244 -4.10 -11.54 -2.19
C GLU A 244 -5.22 -12.48 -1.72
N GLU A 245 -6.18 -11.96 -0.94
CA GLU A 245 -7.41 -12.67 -0.61
C GLU A 245 -8.23 -12.96 -1.85
N SER A 246 -8.39 -11.98 -2.74
CA SER A 246 -9.11 -12.17 -4.00
C SER A 246 -8.46 -13.23 -4.90
N LEU A 247 -7.13 -13.28 -4.98
CA LEU A 247 -6.40 -14.32 -5.74
C LEU A 247 -6.66 -15.70 -5.16
N LYS A 248 -6.65 -15.82 -3.83
CA LYS A 248 -6.94 -17.08 -3.15
C LYS A 248 -8.39 -17.52 -3.37
N VAL A 249 -9.35 -16.60 -3.30
CA VAL A 249 -10.77 -16.88 -3.58
C VAL A 249 -10.96 -17.32 -5.03
N SER A 250 -10.28 -16.68 -5.99
CA SER A 250 -10.30 -17.08 -7.40
C SER A 250 -9.75 -18.49 -7.60
N LEU A 251 -8.62 -18.81 -6.99
CA LEU A 251 -8.02 -20.14 -7.07
C LEU A 251 -8.90 -21.22 -6.43
N GLU A 252 -9.45 -20.94 -5.25
CA GLU A 252 -10.34 -21.86 -4.54
C GLU A 252 -11.64 -22.08 -5.33
N GLY A 253 -12.22 -21.02 -5.91
CA GLY A 253 -13.42 -21.12 -6.72
C GLY A 253 -13.23 -21.84 -8.04
N THR A 254 -12.12 -21.61 -8.74
CA THR A 254 -11.80 -22.37 -9.95
C THR A 254 -11.57 -23.84 -9.66
N ARG A 255 -10.90 -24.17 -8.55
CA ARG A 255 -10.76 -25.56 -8.09
C ARG A 255 -12.11 -26.20 -7.77
N MET A 256 -12.96 -25.52 -7.00
CA MET A 256 -14.28 -26.04 -6.64
C MET A 256 -15.17 -26.25 -7.88
N ALA A 257 -15.14 -25.32 -8.83
CA ALA A 257 -15.86 -25.47 -10.10
C ALA A 257 -15.35 -26.70 -10.89
N TYR A 258 -14.04 -26.93 -10.92
CA TYR A 258 -13.45 -28.12 -11.53
C TYR A 258 -13.89 -29.42 -10.83
N ASP A 259 -13.87 -29.45 -9.49
CA ASP A 259 -14.25 -30.63 -8.72
C ASP A 259 -15.73 -30.99 -8.95
N ILE A 260 -16.64 -30.00 -8.99
CA ILE A 260 -18.04 -30.24 -9.38
C ILE A 260 -18.16 -30.65 -10.84
N ALA A 261 -17.40 -30.06 -11.77
CA ALA A 261 -17.44 -30.45 -13.17
C ALA A 261 -17.11 -31.95 -13.34
N ALA A 262 -16.09 -32.43 -12.64
CA ALA A 262 -15.72 -33.84 -12.63
C ALA A 262 -16.83 -34.73 -12.05
N MET A 263 -17.44 -34.31 -10.95
CA MET A 263 -18.58 -35.01 -10.34
C MET A 263 -19.80 -35.04 -11.27
N ALA A 264 -20.16 -33.90 -11.86
CA ALA A 264 -21.26 -33.77 -12.80
C ALA A 264 -21.06 -34.70 -14.00
N LEU A 265 -19.84 -34.74 -14.57
CA LEU A 265 -19.51 -35.64 -15.65
C LEU A 265 -19.70 -37.12 -15.25
N GLN A 266 -19.25 -37.50 -14.05
CA GLN A 266 -19.43 -38.86 -13.54
C GLN A 266 -20.92 -39.20 -13.35
N LYS A 267 -21.69 -38.31 -12.71
CA LYS A 267 -23.12 -38.52 -12.41
C LYS A 267 -23.95 -38.61 -13.68
N VAL A 268 -23.74 -37.68 -14.62
CA VAL A 268 -24.37 -37.71 -15.96
C VAL A 268 -24.01 -39.00 -16.70
N GLY A 269 -22.76 -39.45 -16.61
CA GLY A 269 -22.33 -40.73 -17.18
C GLY A 269 -23.11 -41.91 -16.63
N VAL A 270 -23.21 -42.03 -15.30
CA VAL A 270 -23.97 -43.11 -14.64
C VAL A 270 -25.46 -43.05 -15.01
N TRP A 271 -26.06 -41.86 -15.04
CA TRP A 271 -27.46 -41.69 -15.40
C TRP A 271 -27.74 -42.08 -16.85
N ARG A 272 -26.86 -41.67 -17.78
CA ARG A 272 -26.93 -42.05 -19.20
C ARG A 272 -26.81 -43.56 -19.37
N ASP A 273 -25.85 -44.19 -18.69
CA ASP A 273 -25.62 -45.63 -18.83
C ASP A 273 -26.81 -46.42 -18.27
N LYS A 274 -27.40 -45.98 -17.15
CA LYS A 274 -28.66 -46.53 -16.61
C LYS A 274 -29.83 -46.34 -17.58
N GLY A 275 -29.91 -45.18 -18.25
CA GLY A 275 -30.89 -44.93 -19.31
C GLY A 275 -30.71 -45.88 -20.48
N LYS A 276 -29.47 -46.08 -20.94
CA LYS A 276 -29.13 -47.00 -22.02
C LYS A 276 -29.51 -48.44 -21.71
N SER A 277 -29.23 -48.92 -20.49
CA SER A 277 -29.64 -50.27 -20.05
C SER A 277 -31.17 -50.45 -20.06
N LYS A 278 -31.93 -49.44 -19.63
CA LYS A 278 -33.39 -49.48 -19.71
C LYS A 278 -33.90 -49.50 -21.14
N VAL A 279 -33.27 -48.73 -22.04
CA VAL A 279 -33.62 -48.75 -23.46
C VAL A 279 -33.35 -50.13 -24.06
N THR A 280 -32.20 -50.75 -23.75
CA THR A 280 -31.91 -52.12 -24.24
C THR A 280 -32.89 -53.15 -23.67
N GLU A 281 -33.26 -53.06 -22.39
CA GLU A 281 -34.29 -53.93 -21.79
C GLU A 281 -35.65 -53.77 -22.48
N LEU A 282 -36.05 -52.53 -22.81
CA LEU A 282 -37.28 -52.25 -23.55
C LEU A 282 -37.21 -52.76 -24.99
N GLU A 283 -36.08 -52.60 -25.67
CA GLU A 283 -35.84 -53.11 -27.02
C GLU A 283 -35.96 -54.64 -27.06
N GLU A 284 -35.31 -55.35 -26.13
CA GLU A 284 -35.42 -56.81 -26.00
C GLU A 284 -36.89 -57.25 -25.77
N ARG A 285 -37.61 -56.51 -24.91
CA ARG A 285 -39.04 -56.76 -24.64
C ARG A 285 -39.90 -56.55 -25.88
N VAL A 286 -39.63 -55.50 -26.65
CA VAL A 286 -40.34 -55.23 -27.91
C VAL A 286 -40.05 -56.34 -28.93
N GLU A 287 -38.80 -56.78 -29.04
CA GLU A 287 -38.44 -57.88 -29.93
C GLU A 287 -39.13 -59.19 -29.55
N GLU A 288 -39.16 -59.53 -28.25
CA GLU A 288 -39.87 -60.71 -27.72
C GLU A 288 -41.36 -60.66 -28.09
N LEU A 289 -42.04 -59.53 -27.81
CA LEU A 289 -43.44 -59.33 -28.17
C LEU A 289 -43.69 -59.40 -29.68
N THR A 290 -42.78 -58.92 -30.52
CA THR A 290 -42.91 -59.07 -31.97
C THR A 290 -42.78 -60.53 -32.43
N ARG A 291 -41.87 -61.32 -31.83
CA ARG A 291 -41.76 -62.77 -32.13
C ARG A 291 -43.00 -63.53 -31.68
N GLU A 292 -43.52 -63.24 -30.49
CA GLU A 292 -44.79 -63.81 -30.01
C GLU A 292 -45.96 -63.47 -30.94
N LYS A 293 -46.07 -62.20 -31.35
CA LYS A 293 -47.06 -61.75 -32.34
C LYS A 293 -46.95 -62.53 -33.64
N GLU A 294 -45.74 -62.70 -34.18
CA GLU A 294 -45.52 -63.46 -35.42
C GLU A 294 -45.92 -64.94 -35.26
N HIS A 295 -45.54 -65.56 -34.15
CA HIS A 295 -45.88 -66.95 -33.83
C HIS A 295 -47.40 -67.16 -33.72
N ILE A 296 -48.09 -66.29 -32.96
CA ILE A 296 -49.56 -66.28 -32.86
C ILE A 296 -50.16 -66.08 -34.25
N GLY A 297 -49.62 -65.16 -35.06
CA GLY A 297 -50.06 -64.95 -36.43
C GLY A 297 -49.93 -66.20 -37.32
N VAL A 298 -48.86 -66.99 -37.17
CA VAL A 298 -48.71 -68.29 -37.86
C VAL A 298 -49.72 -69.30 -37.35
N LEU A 299 -49.90 -69.44 -36.03
CA LEU A 299 -50.88 -70.36 -35.43
C LEU A 299 -52.30 -70.06 -35.91
N LEU A 300 -52.69 -68.79 -35.93
CA LEU A 300 -54.00 -68.35 -36.42
C LEU A 300 -54.18 -68.66 -37.90
N ARG A 301 -53.19 -68.37 -38.75
CA ARG A 301 -53.25 -68.72 -40.18
C ARG A 301 -53.36 -70.24 -40.39
N SER A 302 -52.62 -71.03 -39.61
CA SER A 302 -52.68 -72.49 -39.65
C SER A 302 -54.04 -73.03 -39.17
N ALA A 303 -54.61 -72.47 -38.09
CA ALA A 303 -55.94 -72.83 -37.60
C ALA A 303 -57.04 -72.47 -38.60
N LEU A 304 -56.92 -71.32 -39.28
CA LEU A 304 -57.85 -70.91 -40.33
C LEU A 304 -57.70 -71.73 -41.63
N GLN A 305 -56.53 -72.31 -41.90
CA GLN A 305 -56.31 -73.20 -43.06
C GLN A 305 -56.69 -74.67 -42.79
N ALA A 306 -56.67 -75.11 -41.53
CA ALA A 306 -57.09 -76.44 -41.14
C ALA A 306 -58.62 -76.55 -41.08
N ASN A 307 -59.25 -77.05 -42.16
CA ASN A 307 -60.66 -77.42 -42.16
C ASN A 307 -60.90 -78.66 -41.27
N THR A 308 -61.05 -78.50 -39.95
CA THR A 308 -61.59 -79.56 -39.09
C THR A 308 -62.44 -79.00 -37.94
N THR A 309 -63.68 -79.46 -37.87
CA THR A 309 -64.71 -79.18 -36.84
C THR A 309 -64.30 -79.48 -35.39
N GLU A 310 -63.14 -80.08 -35.16
CA GLU A 310 -62.59 -80.41 -33.84
C GLU A 310 -61.74 -79.27 -33.24
N VAL A 311 -61.02 -78.51 -34.08
CA VAL A 311 -60.19 -77.39 -33.62
C VAL A 311 -61.06 -76.23 -33.11
N LEU A 312 -62.22 -76.02 -33.74
CA LEU A 312 -63.22 -75.05 -33.29
C LEU A 312 -63.77 -75.36 -31.89
N LYS A 313 -63.98 -76.64 -31.56
CA LYS A 313 -64.48 -77.06 -30.22
C LYS A 313 -63.45 -76.85 -29.12
N VAL A 314 -62.18 -77.14 -29.38
CA VAL A 314 -61.10 -76.93 -28.40
C VAL A 314 -60.87 -75.43 -28.13
N ALA A 315 -60.98 -74.60 -29.18
CA ALA A 315 -60.93 -73.15 -29.02
C ALA A 315 -62.14 -72.59 -28.25
N GLU A 316 -63.34 -73.13 -28.48
CA GLU A 316 -64.57 -72.78 -27.76
C GLU A 316 -64.48 -73.14 -26.27
N ASP A 317 -63.90 -74.29 -25.93
CA ASP A 317 -63.67 -74.70 -24.53
C ASP A 317 -62.61 -73.84 -23.83
N GLY A 318 -61.52 -73.46 -24.53
CA GLY A 318 -60.50 -72.55 -23.98
C GLY A 318 -60.97 -71.10 -23.80
N LEU A 319 -61.82 -70.60 -24.69
CA LEU A 319 -62.47 -69.29 -24.53
C LEU A 319 -63.45 -69.28 -23.34
N ARG A 320 -64.14 -70.40 -23.11
CA ARG A 320 -65.02 -70.59 -21.95
C ARG A 320 -64.24 -70.59 -20.62
N GLU A 321 -63.06 -71.22 -20.58
CA GLU A 321 -62.14 -71.15 -19.42
C GLU A 321 -61.60 -69.74 -19.14
N ALA A 322 -61.39 -68.93 -20.19
CA ALA A 322 -61.05 -67.52 -20.08
C ALA A 322 -62.25 -66.61 -19.73
N GLY A 323 -63.44 -67.17 -19.50
CA GLY A 323 -64.65 -66.44 -19.11
C GLY A 323 -65.42 -65.80 -20.27
N ILE A 324 -65.15 -66.19 -21.51
CA ILE A 324 -65.82 -65.68 -22.71
C ILE A 324 -66.81 -66.75 -23.20
N GLU A 325 -68.09 -66.60 -22.84
CA GLU A 325 -69.15 -67.53 -23.28
C GLU A 325 -69.59 -67.23 -24.73
N ILE A 326 -69.33 -68.17 -25.63
CA ILE A 326 -69.88 -68.21 -27.00
C ILE A 326 -70.61 -69.55 -27.12
N GLY A 327 -71.92 -69.52 -27.36
CA GLY A 327 -72.75 -70.72 -27.37
C GLY A 327 -73.05 -71.22 -28.78
N LEU A 328 -72.41 -72.30 -29.22
CA LEU A 328 -72.70 -72.96 -30.49
C LEU A 328 -73.32 -74.35 -30.25
N ASN A 329 -74.65 -74.43 -30.23
CA ASN A 329 -75.35 -75.70 -30.07
C ASN A 329 -75.47 -76.45 -31.41
N GLY A 330 -74.92 -77.66 -31.43
CA GLY A 330 -74.83 -78.49 -32.63
C GLY A 330 -76.12 -79.20 -33.05
N HIS A 331 -76.26 -79.27 -34.38
CA HIS A 331 -76.86 -80.36 -35.17
C HIS A 331 -78.39 -80.35 -35.40
N ARG A 332 -78.81 -79.84 -36.57
CA ARG A 332 -79.38 -80.68 -37.64
C ARG A 332 -79.58 -79.95 -38.98
N ASP A 333 -79.25 -80.70 -40.01
CA ASP A 333 -79.76 -80.72 -41.38
C ASP A 333 -79.37 -79.63 -42.39
N HIS A 334 -78.68 -80.11 -43.42
CA HIS A 334 -78.28 -79.44 -44.65
C HIS A 334 -79.40 -78.61 -45.29
N ARG A 335 -79.18 -77.30 -45.40
CA ARG A 335 -79.57 -76.51 -46.57
C ARG A 335 -78.52 -75.41 -46.81
N PRO A 336 -77.97 -75.27 -48.04
CA PRO A 336 -76.80 -74.43 -48.30
C PRO A 336 -77.22 -72.96 -48.38
N GLY A 337 -76.80 -72.14 -47.41
CA GLY A 337 -77.15 -70.72 -47.40
C GLY A 337 -76.82 -69.98 -46.10
N SER A 338 -75.53 -69.69 -45.90
CA SER A 338 -75.00 -68.39 -45.44
C SER A 338 -75.08 -67.90 -43.98
N THR A 339 -75.17 -68.72 -42.93
CA THR A 339 -75.06 -68.17 -41.54
C THR A 339 -73.78 -68.57 -40.78
N GLU A 340 -73.09 -69.66 -41.14
CA GLU A 340 -71.76 -69.99 -40.58
C GLU A 340 -70.70 -68.92 -40.89
N LYS A 341 -70.89 -68.15 -41.97
CA LYS A 341 -70.00 -67.04 -42.29
C LYS A 341 -70.11 -65.93 -41.24
N ASP A 342 -71.27 -65.69 -40.66
CA ASP A 342 -71.52 -64.48 -39.86
C ASP A 342 -70.83 -64.55 -38.48
N GLU A 343 -70.87 -65.72 -37.84
CA GLU A 343 -70.18 -65.95 -36.56
C GLU A 343 -68.66 -66.01 -36.74
N VAL A 344 -68.18 -66.67 -37.81
CA VAL A 344 -66.76 -66.67 -38.18
C VAL A 344 -66.28 -65.27 -38.52
N TYR A 345 -67.08 -64.44 -39.21
CA TYR A 345 -66.76 -63.04 -39.48
C TYR A 345 -66.76 -62.20 -38.20
N THR A 346 -67.64 -62.49 -37.25
CA THR A 346 -67.69 -61.77 -35.97
C THR A 346 -66.47 -62.11 -35.11
N LEU A 347 -66.08 -63.39 -35.05
CA LEU A 347 -64.89 -63.84 -34.30
C LEU A 347 -63.60 -63.39 -34.97
N ALA A 348 -63.53 -63.45 -36.30
CA ALA A 348 -62.43 -62.87 -37.08
C ALA A 348 -62.35 -61.35 -36.89
N GLY A 349 -63.48 -60.65 -36.84
CA GLY A 349 -63.54 -59.21 -36.60
C GLY A 349 -63.13 -58.81 -35.18
N ALA A 350 -63.54 -59.56 -34.15
CA ALA A 350 -63.13 -59.35 -32.77
C ALA A 350 -61.62 -59.61 -32.59
N LEU A 351 -61.11 -60.68 -33.21
CA LEU A 351 -59.68 -60.99 -33.20
C LEU A 351 -58.87 -59.96 -33.98
N GLU A 352 -59.37 -59.50 -35.14
CA GLU A 352 -58.77 -58.42 -35.92
C GLU A 352 -58.74 -57.11 -35.14
N ASN A 353 -59.80 -56.78 -34.39
CA ASN A 353 -59.85 -55.59 -33.54
C ASN A 353 -58.86 -55.69 -32.37
N SER A 354 -58.79 -56.84 -31.68
CA SER A 354 -57.79 -57.09 -30.63
C SER A 354 -56.35 -57.03 -31.17
N MET A 355 -56.14 -57.54 -32.38
CA MET A 355 -54.84 -57.47 -33.06
C MET A 355 -54.47 -56.04 -33.45
N LYS A 356 -55.44 -55.25 -33.96
CA LYS A 356 -55.26 -53.82 -34.24
C LYS A 356 -54.96 -53.03 -32.97
N GLU A 357 -55.65 -53.32 -31.87
CA GLU A 357 -55.41 -52.67 -30.57
C GLU A 357 -54.02 -53.00 -30.02
N SER A 358 -53.61 -54.27 -30.10
CA SER A 358 -52.24 -54.68 -29.75
C SER A 358 -51.19 -54.03 -30.66
N GLN A 359 -51.49 -53.87 -31.95
CA GLN A 359 -50.61 -53.23 -32.92
C GLN A 359 -50.44 -51.73 -32.65
N ILE A 360 -51.50 -51.03 -32.25
CA ILE A 360 -51.42 -49.63 -31.81
C ILE A 360 -50.52 -49.51 -30.58
N LYS A 361 -50.69 -50.39 -29.60
CA LYS A 361 -49.86 -50.40 -28.38
C LYS A 361 -48.38 -50.65 -28.66
N ILE A 362 -48.07 -51.52 -29.63
CA ILE A 362 -46.70 -51.74 -30.09
C ILE A 362 -46.12 -50.48 -30.74
N ILE A 363 -46.89 -49.78 -31.58
CA ILE A 363 -46.45 -48.53 -32.22
C ILE A 363 -46.25 -47.42 -31.18
N GLU A 364 -47.13 -47.29 -30.20
CA GLU A 364 -46.99 -46.33 -29.10
C GLU A 364 -45.72 -46.59 -28.29
N LEU A 365 -45.42 -47.85 -27.98
CA LEU A 365 -44.18 -48.24 -27.31
C LEU A 365 -42.94 -47.95 -28.17
N GLN A 366 -43.01 -48.19 -29.47
CA GLN A 366 -41.92 -47.85 -30.40
C GLN A 366 -41.65 -46.34 -30.44
N HIS A 367 -42.70 -45.52 -30.55
CA HIS A 367 -42.55 -44.06 -30.49
C HIS A 367 -41.99 -43.60 -29.14
N LEU A 368 -42.37 -44.25 -28.03
CA LEU A 368 -41.84 -43.91 -26.71
C LEU A 368 -40.35 -44.24 -26.59
N VAL A 369 -39.90 -45.33 -27.22
CA VAL A 369 -38.48 -45.72 -27.33
C VAL A 369 -37.72 -44.73 -28.22
N GLU A 370 -38.27 -44.35 -29.36
CA GLU A 370 -37.67 -43.35 -30.27
C GLU A 370 -37.56 -41.97 -29.62
N ALA A 371 -38.53 -41.57 -28.79
CA ALA A 371 -38.50 -40.31 -28.07
C ALA A 371 -37.50 -40.29 -26.89
N GLN A 372 -37.03 -41.46 -26.44
CA GLN A 372 -36.03 -41.61 -25.37
C GLN A 372 -34.60 -41.86 -25.89
N ARG A 373 -34.44 -42.05 -27.20
CA ARG A 373 -33.14 -42.00 -27.90
C ARG A 373 -32.76 -40.56 -28.19
#